data_AF-A0A6B8QVV7-F1
#
_entry.id   AF-A0A6B8QVV7-F1
#
_cell.length_a   1.000
_cell.length_b   1.000
_cell.length_c   1.000
_cell.angle_alpha   90.00
_cell.angle_beta   90.00
_cell.angle_gamma   90.00
#
_symmetry.space_group_name_H-M   'P 1'
#
loop_
_entity.id
_entity.type
_entity.pdbx_description
1 polymer ?
#
loop_
_entity_poly.entity_id
_entity_poly.type
_entity_poly.pdbx_seq_one_letter_code
_entity_poly.pdbx_strand_id
1 'polypeptide(L)'
;MNLQAIFKIATVTDTLVLILDQDGPRSITNDAQGVIDRLAAELGGLGLRRIFYRDTMGRFDELKVEQGRFVGFAPCSPHQQEAFLHWCEEA
;
A
#
# COMPACT_ATOMS: atom_id res chain seq x y z
N MET A 1 -16.50 -15.21 8.89
CA MET A 1 -15.05 -14.97 8.69
C MET A 1 -14.92 -13.65 7.95
N ASN A 2 -14.19 -12.68 8.50
CA ASN A 2 -13.91 -11.44 7.77
C ASN A 2 -12.65 -11.70 6.93
N LEU A 3 -12.80 -11.83 5.61
CA LEU A 3 -11.66 -12.04 4.71
C LEU A 3 -10.92 -10.71 4.57
N GLN A 4 -9.61 -10.71 4.79
CA GLN A 4 -8.75 -9.52 4.74
C GLN A 4 -7.62 -9.72 3.75
N ALA A 5 -7.03 -8.61 3.28
CA ALA A 5 -5.84 -8.69 2.46
C ALA A 5 -4.63 -9.16 3.28
N ILE A 6 -3.73 -9.89 2.64
CA ILE A 6 -2.41 -10.21 3.19
C ILE A 6 -1.42 -9.37 2.40
N PHE A 7 -0.60 -8.59 3.10
CA PHE A 7 0.40 -7.73 2.49
C PHE A 7 1.64 -7.67 3.36
N LYS A 8 2.75 -7.26 2.76
CA LYS A 8 4.03 -6.99 3.42
C LYS A 8 4.35 -5.51 3.33
N ILE A 9 4.86 -4.90 4.41
CA ILE A 9 5.44 -3.55 4.36
C ILE A 9 6.87 -3.68 3.82
N ALA A 10 7.13 -3.10 2.65
CA ALA A 10 8.46 -3.09 2.01
C ALA A 10 9.28 -1.87 2.40
N THR A 11 8.66 -0.70 2.52
CA THR A 11 9.37 0.54 2.83
C THR A 11 8.49 1.47 3.67
N VAL A 12 9.09 2.11 4.66
CA VAL A 12 8.49 3.20 5.42
C VAL A 12 9.47 4.37 5.45
N THR A 13 9.00 5.54 5.03
CA THR A 13 9.72 6.81 5.14
C THR A 13 8.82 7.85 5.80
N ASP A 14 9.32 9.06 6.02
CA ASP A 14 8.49 10.17 6.50
C ASP A 14 7.42 10.61 5.48
N THR A 15 7.57 10.23 4.21
CA THR A 15 6.70 10.70 3.11
C THR A 15 5.80 9.62 2.52
N LEU A 16 6.15 8.34 2.67
CA LEU A 16 5.33 7.26 2.14
C LEU A 16 5.48 5.93 2.88
N VAL A 17 4.54 5.05 2.61
CA VAL A 17 4.56 3.62 2.93
C VAL A 17 4.39 2.84 1.63
N LEU A 18 5.26 1.87 1.38
CA LEU A 18 5.17 0.95 0.24
C LEU A 18 4.85 -0.45 0.74
N ILE A 19 3.77 -1.04 0.23
CA ILE A 19 3.33 -2.39 0.60
C ILE A 19 3.27 -3.32 -0.62
N LEU A 20 3.37 -4.61 -0.39
CA LEU A 20 3.31 -5.64 -1.43
C LEU A 20 2.12 -6.56 -1.16
N ASP A 21 1.20 -6.68 -2.11
CA ASP A 21 0.15 -7.70 -2.05
C ASP A 21 0.79 -9.10 -2.01
N GLN A 22 0.24 -9.99 -1.17
CA GLN A 22 0.71 -11.37 -1.01
C GLN A 22 -0.30 -12.39 -1.56
N ASP A 23 -1.23 -11.95 -2.41
CA ASP A 23 -2.27 -12.81 -3.02
C ASP A 23 -3.11 -13.55 -1.97
N GLY A 24 -3.49 -12.81 -0.93
CA GLY A 24 -4.30 -13.33 0.17
C GLY A 24 -5.77 -13.54 -0.22
N PRO A 25 -6.63 -13.91 0.75
CA PRO A 25 -8.06 -14.11 0.51
C PRO A 25 -8.80 -12.88 -0.04
N ARG A 26 -8.22 -11.69 0.13
CA ARG A 26 -8.56 -10.47 -0.61
C ARG A 26 -7.27 -9.83 -1.14
N SER A 27 -7.38 -9.14 -2.27
CA SER A 27 -6.37 -8.18 -2.69
C SER A 27 -6.43 -6.92 -1.84
N ILE A 28 -5.36 -6.12 -1.86
CA ILE A 28 -5.31 -4.77 -1.27
C ILE A 28 -6.47 -3.91 -1.78
N THR A 29 -6.77 -3.98 -3.08
CA THR A 29 -7.85 -3.20 -3.69
C THR A 29 -9.24 -3.56 -3.16
N ASN A 30 -9.46 -4.83 -2.79
CA ASN A 30 -10.74 -5.33 -2.26
C ASN A 30 -10.86 -5.21 -0.72
N ASP A 31 -9.81 -4.74 -0.06
CA ASP A 31 -9.72 -4.52 1.39
C ASP A 31 -9.10 -3.15 1.74
N ALA A 32 -9.25 -2.16 0.85
CA ALA A 32 -8.57 -0.86 0.91
C ALA A 32 -8.61 -0.20 2.30
N GLN A 33 -9.80 -0.05 2.89
CA GLN A 33 -9.94 0.56 4.22
C GLN A 33 -9.31 -0.30 5.31
N GLY A 34 -9.47 -1.63 5.25
CA GLY A 34 -8.88 -2.55 6.22
C GLY A 34 -7.34 -2.56 6.17
N VAL A 35 -6.75 -2.31 5.00
CA VAL A 35 -5.32 -2.10 4.84
C VAL A 35 -4.89 -0.78 5.48
N ILE A 36 -5.60 0.33 5.22
CA ILE A 36 -5.31 1.65 5.81
C ILE A 36 -5.35 1.59 7.34
N ASP A 37 -6.41 0.98 7.89
CA ASP A 37 -6.61 0.88 9.34
C ASP A 37 -5.48 0.07 10.00
N ARG A 38 -5.05 -1.02 9.36
CA ARG A 38 -3.93 -1.85 9.85
C ARG A 38 -2.60 -1.12 9.77
N LEU A 39 -2.30 -0.44 8.67
CA LEU A 39 -1.08 0.35 8.55
C LEU A 39 -1.04 1.49 9.58
N ALA A 40 -2.14 2.18 9.79
CA ALA A 40 -2.24 3.21 10.81
C ALA A 40 -2.01 2.64 12.22
N ALA A 41 -2.60 1.48 12.53
CA ALA A 41 -2.39 0.83 13.83
C ALA A 41 -0.93 0.38 14.03
N GLU A 42 -0.32 -0.23 13.03
CA GLU A 42 1.06 -0.77 13.09
C GLU A 42 2.12 0.34 13.16
N LEU A 43 1.89 1.46 12.48
CA LEU A 43 2.87 2.55 12.36
C LEU A 43 2.61 3.74 13.30
N GLY A 44 1.68 3.61 14.25
CA GLY A 44 1.33 4.70 15.19
C GLY A 44 0.64 5.89 14.52
N GLY A 45 -0.09 5.64 13.43
CA GLY A 45 -0.71 6.61 12.53
C GLY A 45 -0.04 6.63 11.16
N LEU A 46 -0.62 7.36 10.21
CA LEU A 46 -0.04 7.56 8.87
C LEU A 46 0.58 8.95 8.69
N GLY A 47 0.15 9.94 9.47
CA GLY A 47 0.62 11.32 9.30
C GLY A 47 0.36 11.84 7.88
N LEU A 48 1.40 12.38 7.24
CA LEU A 48 1.35 12.86 5.85
C LEU A 48 1.80 11.82 4.83
N ARG A 49 2.04 10.57 5.26
CA ARG A 49 2.57 9.52 4.38
C ARG A 49 1.52 9.10 3.36
N ARG A 50 1.93 9.06 2.10
CA ARG A 50 1.14 8.45 1.02
C ARG A 50 1.32 6.94 1.05
N ILE A 51 0.31 6.19 0.63
CA ILE A 51 0.38 4.72 0.60
C ILE A 51 0.46 4.28 -0.85
N PHE A 52 1.49 3.51 -1.16
CA PHE A 52 1.66 2.85 -2.45
C PHE A 52 1.66 1.35 -2.25
N TYR A 53 1.14 0.61 -3.21
CA TYR A 53 1.15 -0.84 -3.18
C TYR A 53 1.56 -1.44 -4.51
N ARG A 54 2.23 -2.61 -4.47
CA ARG A 54 2.39 -3.48 -5.63
C ARG A 54 1.25 -4.48 -5.69
N ASP A 55 0.51 -4.53 -6.79
CA ASP A 55 -0.51 -5.54 -7.04
C ASP A 55 0.14 -6.92 -7.35
N THR A 56 -0.70 -7.96 -7.44
CA THR A 56 -0.25 -9.32 -7.78
C THR A 56 0.25 -9.46 -9.22
N MET A 57 0.00 -8.46 -10.06
CA MET A 57 0.52 -8.35 -11.43
C MET A 57 1.85 -7.59 -11.50
N GLY A 58 2.41 -7.19 -10.35
CA GLY A 58 3.69 -6.52 -10.26
C GLY A 58 3.66 -5.01 -10.54
N ARG A 59 2.48 -4.40 -10.67
CA ARG A 59 2.35 -2.96 -10.91
C ARG A 59 2.15 -2.19 -9.62
N PHE A 60 2.70 -0.99 -9.55
CA PHE A 60 2.54 -0.11 -8.42
C PHE A 60 1.41 0.90 -8.66
N ASP A 61 0.56 1.07 -7.67
CA ASP A 61 -0.49 2.09 -7.64
C ASP A 61 -0.50 2.79 -6.27
N GLU A 62 -1.08 3.98 -6.22
CA GLU A 62 -1.38 4.67 -4.98
C GLU A 62 -2.74 4.23 -4.42
N LEU A 63 -2.76 3.92 -3.13
CA LEU A 63 -3.95 3.82 -2.30
C LEU A 63 -4.22 5.20 -1.68
N LYS A 64 -5.13 5.98 -2.25
CA LYS A 64 -5.37 7.36 -1.81
C LYS A 64 -6.15 7.39 -0.52
N VAL A 65 -5.66 8.20 0.41
CA VAL A 65 -6.23 8.37 1.75
C VAL A 65 -6.46 9.86 2.03
N GLU A 66 -7.68 10.21 2.44
CA GLU A 66 -8.01 11.53 2.98
C GLU A 66 -8.62 11.36 4.36
N GLN A 67 -8.08 12.05 5.36
CA GLN A 67 -8.56 11.98 6.76
C GLN A 67 -8.72 10.53 7.28
N GLY A 68 -7.78 9.65 6.90
CA GLY A 68 -7.79 8.23 7.30
C GLY A 68 -8.81 7.37 6.54
N ARG A 69 -9.46 7.90 5.51
CA ARG A 69 -10.44 7.19 4.68
C ARG A 69 -9.93 6.94 3.28
N PHE A 70 -10.20 5.75 2.77
CA PHE A 70 -9.96 5.43 1.37
C PHE A 70 -10.83 6.32 0.46
N VAL A 71 -10.20 6.96 -0.53
CA VAL A 71 -10.91 7.81 -1.52
C VAL A 71 -10.69 7.40 -2.97
N GLY A 72 -9.82 6.43 -3.25
CA GLY A 72 -9.62 5.91 -4.58
C GLY A 72 -8.21 5.40 -4.84
N PHE A 73 -7.97 5.05 -6.10
CA PHE A 73 -6.66 4.61 -6.57
C PHE A 73 -6.10 5.59 -7.59
N ALA A 74 -4.79 5.60 -7.77
CA ALA A 74 -4.17 6.24 -8.93
C ALA A 74 -2.95 5.44 -9.41
N PRO A 75 -2.72 5.38 -10.73
CA PRO A 75 -1.55 4.74 -11.25
C PRO A 75 -0.28 5.50 -10.85
N CYS A 76 0.75 4.76 -10.46
CA CYS A 76 2.09 5.34 -10.34
C CYS A 76 2.63 5.70 -11.73
N SER A 77 3.31 6.85 -11.83
CA SER A 77 4.00 7.26 -13.04
C SER A 77 5.13 6.29 -13.41
N PRO A 78 5.62 6.26 -14.66
CA PRO A 78 6.68 5.35 -15.08
C PRO A 78 7.92 5.38 -14.16
N HIS A 79 8.38 6.57 -13.78
CA HIS A 79 9.54 6.72 -12.88
C HIS A 79 9.26 6.22 -11.47
N GLN A 80 8.01 6.30 -10.99
CA GLN A 80 7.64 5.71 -9.71
C GLN A 80 7.62 4.18 -9.78
N GLN A 81 7.17 3.59 -10.88
CA GLN A 81 7.23 2.14 -11.08
C GLN A 81 8.69 1.64 -10.97
N GLU A 82 9.62 2.31 -11.66
CA GLU A 82 11.04 1.97 -11.65
C GLU A 82 11.67 2.18 -10.26
N ALA A 83 11.44 3.34 -9.64
CA ALA A 83 12.00 3.62 -8.32
C ALA A 83 11.51 2.64 -7.24
N PHE A 84 10.20 2.35 -7.23
CA PHE A 84 9.62 1.44 -6.24
C PHE A 84 10.03 -0.01 -6.46
N LEU A 85 10.31 -0.41 -7.69
CA LEU A 85 10.90 -1.72 -7.96
C LEU A 85 12.23 -1.87 -7.22
N HIS A 86 13.14 -0.91 -7.37
CA HIS A 86 14.43 -0.92 -6.68
C HIS A 86 14.32 -0.88 -5.15
N TRP A 87 13.35 -0.15 -4.61
CA TRP A 87 13.15 -0.07 -3.16
C TRP A 87 12.61 -1.38 -2.55
N CYS A 88 12.04 -2.25 -3.38
CA CYS A 88 11.52 -3.54 -2.96
C CYS A 88 12.50 -4.71 -3.16
N GLU A 89 13.64 -4.52 -3.81
CA GLU A 89 14.59 -5.60 -4.11
C GLU A 89 15.25 -6.20 -2.84
N GLU A 90 15.22 -5.48 -1.72
CA GLU A 90 15.73 -5.95 -0.42
C GLU A 90 14.63 -6.32 0.59
N ALA A 91 13.36 -6.20 0.22
CA ALA A 91 12.23 -6.33 1.13
C ALA A 91 11.92 -7.78 1.47
#